data_AF-A0ABD3PS88-F1
#
_entry.id   AF-A0ABD3PS88-F1
#
_cell.length_a   1.000
_cell.length_b   1.000
_cell.length_c   1.000
_cell.angle_alpha   90.00
_cell.angle_beta   90.00
_cell.angle_gamma   90.00
#
_symmetry.space_group_name_H-M   'P 1'
#
loop_
_entity.id
_entity.type
_entity.pdbx_description
1 polymer ?
#
loop_
_entity_poly.entity_id
_entity_poly.type
_entity_poly.pdbx_seq_one_letter_code
_entity_poly.pdbx_strand_id
1 'polypeptide(L)'
;MMKLIFCICSLRAMMASAYYVGNDMGGSIIDDSLHLRRPRGHGYRYRGGMGMGGKGMGGKGMGGKGMGGKGMGGKGHGGGMMNGGGGGRMEIMRTIHNLFENRGSITREVNRTSDGVQTYTYSDDEQVKTWIVNHVTQMARLMEGGGGIRLWDDLFEKAFEYRHMNHLSFTEVDDGVQVTHEANSDVHGQERECVVAVIHEHASVVSEFITRGMEEAHSNHAVPKQCSAM
;
A
#
# COMPACT_ATOMS: atom_id res chain seq x y z
N MET A 1 22.09 -34.04 -15.02
CA MET A 1 23.46 -33.50 -14.81
C MET A 1 23.69 -32.37 -15.80
N MET A 2 24.44 -31.35 -15.36
CA MET A 2 24.97 -30.19 -16.11
C MET A 2 24.06 -28.96 -16.28
N LYS A 3 24.34 -27.99 -15.39
CA LYS A 3 24.23 -26.54 -15.56
C LYS A 3 25.07 -26.09 -16.78
N LEU A 4 24.57 -25.15 -17.58
CA LEU A 4 25.36 -24.22 -18.40
C LEU A 4 24.45 -23.02 -18.76
N ILE A 5 24.56 -21.89 -18.08
CA ILE A 5 25.20 -20.65 -18.59
C ILE A 5 24.64 -20.23 -19.97
N PHE A 6 23.65 -19.34 -19.94
CA PHE A 6 23.33 -18.35 -20.98
C PHE A 6 22.88 -17.09 -20.23
N CYS A 7 23.17 -15.85 -20.60
CA CYS A 7 24.09 -15.22 -21.53
C CYS A 7 23.90 -13.73 -21.20
N ILE A 8 24.88 -13.12 -20.53
CA ILE A 8 24.95 -11.66 -20.39
C ILE A 8 25.54 -11.13 -21.71
N CYS A 9 24.79 -10.27 -22.40
CA CYS A 9 25.22 -9.22 -23.36
C CYS A 9 24.28 -9.08 -24.56
N SER A 10 23.36 -8.10 -24.50
CA SER A 10 23.03 -7.15 -25.59
C SER A 10 21.59 -6.67 -25.46
N LEU A 11 21.37 -5.47 -24.90
CA LEU A 11 20.51 -4.42 -25.47
C LEU A 11 20.49 -3.16 -24.57
N ARG A 12 21.65 -2.51 -24.38
CA ARG A 12 21.72 -1.12 -23.88
C ARG A 12 22.74 -0.34 -24.70
N ALA A 13 22.33 0.06 -25.89
CA ALA A 13 23.04 1.00 -26.73
C ALA A 13 22.04 1.70 -27.67
N MET A 14 21.27 2.65 -27.15
CA MET A 14 20.79 3.84 -27.86
C MET A 14 20.26 4.83 -26.81
N MET A 15 20.57 6.12 -26.98
CA MET A 15 20.32 7.27 -26.09
C MET A 15 21.46 7.64 -25.13
N ALA A 16 22.62 7.97 -25.71
CA ALA A 16 23.49 9.02 -25.20
C ALA A 16 23.79 9.98 -26.35
N SER A 17 23.15 11.15 -26.39
CA SER A 17 23.64 12.32 -27.13
C SER A 17 22.96 13.59 -26.62
N ALA A 18 23.81 14.59 -26.36
CA ALA A 18 23.53 15.96 -25.96
C ALA A 18 22.90 16.15 -24.57
N TYR A 19 23.73 16.42 -23.56
CA TYR A 19 23.99 17.79 -23.07
C TYR A 19 25.17 17.74 -22.09
N TYR A 20 26.34 18.23 -22.51
CA TYR A 20 27.47 18.55 -21.65
C TYR A 20 28.20 19.77 -22.23
N VAL A 21 27.90 20.96 -21.71
CA VAL A 21 28.73 22.18 -21.67
C VAL A 21 28.13 23.02 -20.52
N GLY A 22 28.84 23.46 -19.48
CA GLY A 22 30.25 23.33 -19.14
C GLY A 22 30.52 23.71 -17.66
N ASN A 23 31.73 23.41 -17.21
CA ASN A 23 32.35 23.99 -16.02
C ASN A 23 32.61 25.49 -16.26
N ASP A 24 32.64 26.35 -15.24
CA ASP A 24 33.76 26.48 -14.29
C ASP A 24 33.72 27.81 -13.49
N MET A 25 34.34 27.78 -12.31
CA MET A 25 34.92 28.85 -11.48
C MET A 25 34.04 29.96 -10.84
N GLY A 26 34.05 29.97 -9.50
CA GLY A 26 34.61 31.14 -8.78
C GLY A 26 33.74 31.84 -7.71
N GLY A 27 34.17 31.74 -6.43
CA GLY A 27 34.45 32.95 -5.63
C GLY A 27 33.63 33.25 -4.37
N SER A 28 34.37 33.38 -3.25
CA SER A 28 34.16 34.21 -2.03
C SER A 28 32.92 33.93 -1.16
N ILE A 29 33.04 33.42 0.08
CA ILE A 29 33.58 34.07 1.30
C ILE A 29 33.20 35.54 1.41
N ILE A 30 32.09 35.80 2.11
CA ILE A 30 31.96 36.93 3.04
C ILE A 30 31.23 36.47 4.29
N ASP A 31 31.90 36.71 5.41
CA ASP A 31 31.38 36.77 6.77
C ASP A 31 30.33 37.88 6.86
N ASP A 32 29.24 37.66 7.60
CA ASP A 32 28.74 38.71 8.48
C ASP A 32 27.80 38.12 9.53
N SER A 33 28.46 37.75 10.62
CA SER A 33 27.87 37.66 11.95
C SER A 33 27.24 39.01 12.33
N LEU A 34 25.92 39.11 12.55
CA LEU A 34 25.34 40.03 13.55
C LEU A 34 23.83 39.78 13.80
N HIS A 35 23.57 39.15 14.94
CA HIS A 35 22.68 39.67 15.98
C HIS A 35 21.14 39.53 15.89
N LEU A 36 20.63 39.02 17.03
CA LEU A 36 19.45 39.51 17.75
C LEU A 36 18.05 39.06 17.27
N ARG A 37 17.53 37.98 17.86
CA ARG A 37 16.57 38.01 19.01
C ARG A 37 15.61 36.81 18.99
N ARG A 38 15.68 36.01 20.06
CA ARG A 38 14.58 35.16 20.54
C ARG A 38 13.43 36.05 21.04
N PRO A 39 12.20 35.54 21.02
CA PRO A 39 11.39 35.66 22.22
C PRO A 39 10.91 34.30 22.72
N ARG A 40 10.92 34.20 24.05
CA ARG A 40 10.26 33.18 24.86
C ARG A 40 8.78 33.51 24.99
N GLY A 41 7.96 32.46 24.94
CA GLY A 41 6.78 32.27 25.78
C GLY A 41 5.49 32.97 25.33
N HIS A 42 4.39 32.22 25.36
CA HIS A 42 3.22 32.51 26.20
C HIS A 42 2.27 31.30 26.15
N GLY A 43 2.08 30.67 27.31
CA GLY A 43 1.09 29.61 27.49
C GLY A 43 -0.33 30.16 27.48
N TYR A 44 -1.27 29.35 26.98
CA TYR A 44 -2.68 29.55 27.25
C TYR A 44 -3.18 28.50 28.23
N ARG A 45 -3.72 29.04 29.32
CA ARG A 45 -4.29 28.39 30.48
C ARG A 45 -5.65 27.78 30.13
N TYR A 46 -5.90 26.62 30.73
CA TYR A 46 -7.25 26.17 31.08
C TYR A 46 -8.00 27.26 31.86
N ARG A 47 -9.23 27.57 31.45
CA ARG A 47 -10.22 28.25 32.29
C ARG A 47 -11.60 27.64 32.03
N GLY A 48 -12.14 26.99 33.06
CA GLY A 48 -13.52 26.54 33.10
C GLY A 48 -14.53 27.66 33.35
N GLY A 49 -15.80 27.29 33.22
CA GLY A 49 -17.00 28.03 33.62
C GLY A 49 -18.20 27.44 32.86
N MET A 50 -19.02 26.59 33.47
CA MET A 50 -20.17 26.87 34.37
C MET A 50 -21.46 27.30 33.64
N GLY A 51 -22.54 26.55 33.93
CA GLY A 51 -23.95 26.94 33.80
C GLY A 51 -24.57 26.60 32.43
N MET A 52 -25.80 26.09 32.28
CA MET A 52 -27.00 25.91 33.11
C MET A 52 -27.79 24.75 32.45
N GLY A 53 -28.52 23.85 33.13
CA GLY A 53 -29.77 24.12 33.83
C GLY A 53 -30.99 24.02 32.88
N GLY A 54 -31.71 22.88 32.91
CA GLY A 54 -33.05 22.70 32.33
C GLY A 54 -33.47 21.22 32.28
N LYS A 55 -34.21 20.68 33.27
CA LYS A 55 -35.69 20.47 33.25
C LYS A 55 -36.17 20.06 31.84
N GLY A 56 -36.64 18.85 31.53
CA GLY A 56 -37.52 17.97 32.29
C GLY A 56 -38.97 18.15 31.84
N MET A 57 -39.43 17.45 30.79
CA MET A 57 -40.82 17.10 30.42
C MET A 57 -40.70 15.92 29.42
N GLY A 58 -41.32 14.75 29.54
CA GLY A 58 -42.62 14.42 30.11
C GLY A 58 -43.69 14.48 29.02
N GLY A 59 -43.85 13.40 28.22
CA GLY A 59 -44.87 13.34 27.16
C GLY A 59 -45.20 11.91 26.73
N LYS A 60 -46.28 11.36 27.31
CA LYS A 60 -46.94 10.11 26.92
C LYS A 60 -47.85 10.34 25.70
N GLY A 61 -47.86 9.38 24.77
CA GLY A 61 -49.11 8.77 24.26
C GLY A 61 -49.68 9.27 22.93
N MET A 62 -50.01 8.30 22.07
CA MET A 62 -51.03 8.20 20.99
C MET A 62 -50.39 7.39 19.84
N GLY A 63 -50.77 6.18 19.45
CA GLY A 63 -52.09 5.55 19.48
C GLY A 63 -52.83 5.82 18.16
N GLY A 64 -52.58 5.03 17.11
CA GLY A 64 -53.27 5.15 15.82
C GLY A 64 -53.12 3.93 14.92
N LYS A 65 -54.21 3.16 14.77
CA LYS A 65 -54.40 2.02 13.86
C LYS A 65 -54.94 2.50 12.50
N GLY A 66 -54.43 1.92 11.41
CA GLY A 66 -55.26 1.42 10.29
C GLY A 66 -55.50 2.30 9.05
N MET A 67 -55.80 1.59 7.94
CA MET A 67 -56.15 2.01 6.56
C MET A 67 -54.93 2.22 5.64
N GLY A 68 -54.65 1.48 4.56
CA GLY A 68 -55.50 0.76 3.61
C GLY A 68 -55.69 1.61 2.34
N GLY A 69 -55.01 1.30 1.23
CA GLY A 69 -55.29 2.00 -0.05
C GLY A 69 -54.25 1.80 -1.17
N LYS A 70 -54.73 1.33 -2.31
CA LYS A 70 -54.03 0.97 -3.56
C LYS A 70 -53.38 2.16 -4.30
N GLY A 71 -52.22 1.88 -4.90
CA GLY A 71 -51.95 2.12 -6.32
C GLY A 71 -51.57 3.55 -6.75
N MET A 72 -50.34 3.71 -7.25
CA MET A 72 -50.02 4.59 -8.37
C MET A 72 -48.65 4.21 -8.92
N GLY A 73 -48.59 3.97 -10.23
CA GLY A 73 -47.39 3.58 -10.96
C GLY A 73 -46.31 4.67 -10.87
N GLY A 74 -45.19 4.32 -10.24
CA GLY A 74 -43.94 5.05 -10.32
C GLY A 74 -43.06 4.41 -11.38
N LYS A 75 -43.15 4.90 -12.61
CA LYS A 75 -42.18 4.63 -13.68
C LYS A 75 -40.90 5.39 -13.33
N GLY A 76 -39.95 4.69 -12.73
CA GLY A 76 -38.64 5.20 -12.33
C GLY A 76 -37.98 4.11 -11.49
N HIS A 77 -36.80 3.60 -11.79
CA HIS A 77 -35.58 4.35 -12.05
C HIS A 77 -34.74 3.58 -13.07
N GLY A 78 -33.98 4.33 -13.86
CA GLY A 78 -33.14 3.81 -14.91
C GLY A 78 -32.33 2.61 -14.45
N GLY A 79 -32.32 1.58 -15.32
CA GLY A 79 -31.23 0.62 -15.37
C GLY A 79 -29.96 1.38 -15.69
N GLY A 80 -29.37 1.98 -14.66
CA GLY A 80 -28.05 2.56 -14.71
C GLY A 80 -27.09 1.44 -15.04
N MET A 81 -26.58 1.48 -16.27
CA MET A 81 -25.28 1.00 -16.70
C MET A 81 -24.48 0.29 -15.60
N MET A 82 -24.66 -1.01 -15.45
CA MET A 82 -23.66 -1.87 -14.81
C MET A 82 -22.53 -2.07 -15.82
N ASN A 83 -21.75 -1.03 -16.04
CA ASN A 83 -20.55 -1.09 -16.88
C ASN A 83 -19.32 -0.93 -15.98
N GLY A 84 -18.69 -2.06 -15.65
CA GLY A 84 -17.23 -2.17 -15.71
C GLY A 84 -16.34 -1.52 -14.64
N GLY A 85 -16.72 -1.51 -13.35
CA GLY A 85 -15.80 -1.00 -12.30
C GLY A 85 -15.81 -1.72 -10.94
N GLY A 86 -16.93 -2.34 -10.56
CA GLY A 86 -17.08 -2.94 -9.22
C GLY A 86 -16.65 -4.41 -9.10
N GLY A 87 -16.74 -5.18 -10.20
CA GLY A 87 -16.54 -6.64 -10.16
C GLY A 87 -15.13 -7.06 -9.74
N GLY A 88 -14.10 -6.42 -10.31
CA GLY A 88 -12.70 -6.76 -10.00
C GLY A 88 -12.31 -6.47 -8.55
N ARG A 89 -12.75 -5.34 -7.98
CA ARG A 89 -12.45 -5.03 -6.57
C ARG A 89 -13.13 -5.98 -5.60
N MET A 90 -14.38 -6.37 -5.89
CA MET A 90 -15.10 -7.35 -5.08
C MET A 90 -14.43 -8.73 -5.11
N GLU A 91 -13.96 -9.16 -6.28
CA GLU A 91 -13.23 -10.41 -6.41
C GLU A 91 -11.90 -10.38 -5.63
N ILE A 92 -11.16 -9.28 -5.72
CA ILE A 92 -9.92 -9.09 -4.97
C ILE A 92 -10.15 -9.22 -3.46
N MET A 93 -11.17 -8.53 -2.95
CA MET A 93 -11.50 -8.59 -1.52
C MET A 93 -11.93 -10.01 -1.09
N ARG A 94 -12.67 -10.72 -1.95
CA ARG A 94 -13.02 -12.12 -1.69
C ARG A 94 -11.79 -13.02 -1.60
N THR A 95 -10.85 -12.90 -2.53
CA THR A 95 -9.60 -13.69 -2.49
C THR A 95 -8.80 -13.38 -1.21
N ILE A 96 -8.70 -12.10 -0.84
CA ILE A 96 -8.01 -11.68 0.40
C ILE A 96 -8.67 -12.29 1.63
N HIS A 97 -10.01 -12.26 1.73
CA HIS A 97 -10.73 -12.87 2.85
C HIS A 97 -10.49 -14.38 2.92
N ASN A 98 -10.55 -15.09 1.79
CA ASN A 98 -10.28 -16.53 1.75
C ASN A 98 -8.86 -16.85 2.24
N LEU A 99 -7.86 -16.04 1.87
CA LEU A 99 -6.49 -16.22 2.34
C LEU A 99 -6.35 -15.98 3.85
N PHE A 100 -7.04 -14.96 4.39
CA PHE A 100 -7.05 -14.72 5.85
C PHE A 100 -7.71 -15.87 6.63
N GLU A 101 -8.84 -16.38 6.14
CA GLU A 101 -9.57 -17.51 6.75
C GLU A 101 -8.73 -18.80 6.74
N ASN A 102 -7.87 -18.97 5.74
CA ASN A 102 -7.06 -20.18 5.53
C ASN A 102 -5.56 -19.96 5.78
N ARG A 103 -5.19 -18.88 6.48
CA ARG A 103 -3.78 -18.51 6.71
C ARG A 103 -2.96 -19.61 7.39
N GLY A 104 -3.61 -20.49 8.18
CA GLY A 104 -2.95 -21.60 8.87
C GLY A 104 -2.41 -22.68 7.93
N SER A 105 -2.87 -22.68 6.68
CA SER A 105 -2.43 -23.59 5.61
C SER A 105 -1.36 -22.96 4.71
N ILE A 106 -0.98 -21.70 4.94
CA ILE A 106 -0.06 -20.95 4.10
C ILE A 106 1.31 -20.93 4.74
N THR A 107 2.33 -21.35 3.98
CA THR A 107 3.73 -21.15 4.35
C THR A 107 4.35 -20.08 3.46
N ARG A 108 5.15 -19.20 4.06
CA ARG A 108 5.86 -18.13 3.36
C ARG A 108 7.30 -18.05 3.81
N GLU A 109 8.20 -18.07 2.85
CA GLU A 109 9.63 -17.87 3.04
C GLU A 109 10.04 -16.53 2.41
N VAL A 110 10.89 -15.77 3.11
CA VAL A 110 11.35 -14.45 2.67
C VAL A 110 12.86 -14.41 2.73
N ASN A 111 13.48 -14.17 1.57
CA ASN A 111 14.90 -13.91 1.43
C ASN A 111 15.11 -12.43 1.05
N ARG A 112 15.74 -11.65 1.94
CA ARG A 112 16.07 -10.25 1.68
C ARG A 112 17.35 -10.15 0.86
N THR A 113 17.33 -9.35 -0.19
CA THR A 113 18.48 -9.03 -1.04
C THR A 113 18.88 -7.57 -0.87
N SER A 114 20.01 -7.17 -1.45
CA SER A 114 20.43 -5.76 -1.50
C SER A 114 19.46 -4.87 -2.27
N ASP A 115 18.70 -5.45 -3.19
CA ASP A 115 17.87 -4.73 -4.15
C ASP A 115 16.36 -4.90 -3.87
N GLY A 116 15.98 -5.76 -2.93
CA GLY A 116 14.59 -6.03 -2.58
C GLY A 116 14.42 -7.38 -1.89
N VAL A 117 13.45 -8.18 -2.34
CA VAL A 117 13.15 -9.51 -1.75
C VAL A 117 12.88 -10.57 -2.81
N GLN A 118 13.20 -11.80 -2.45
CA GLN A 118 12.69 -13.01 -3.10
C GLN A 118 11.82 -13.73 -2.08
N THR A 119 10.60 -14.07 -2.46
CA THR A 119 9.66 -14.76 -1.57
C THR A 119 9.08 -15.98 -2.23
N TYR A 120 8.80 -16.99 -1.43
CA TYR A 120 8.12 -18.19 -1.85
C TYR A 120 6.93 -18.42 -0.93
N THR A 121 5.73 -18.48 -1.49
CA THR A 121 4.49 -18.67 -0.74
C THR A 121 3.75 -19.86 -1.32
N TYR A 122 3.47 -20.86 -0.48
CA TYR A 122 2.95 -22.15 -0.90
C TYR A 122 1.98 -22.75 0.12
N SER A 123 1.25 -23.77 -0.33
CA SER A 123 0.27 -24.51 0.46
C SER A 123 0.07 -25.89 -0.14
N ASP A 124 -0.04 -26.92 0.72
CA ASP A 124 -0.42 -28.28 0.31
C ASP A 124 -1.91 -28.39 -0.05
N ASP A 125 -2.73 -27.44 0.39
CA ASP A 125 -4.13 -27.32 -0.03
C ASP A 125 -4.21 -26.66 -1.42
N GLU A 126 -4.69 -27.42 -2.40
CA GLU A 126 -4.85 -27.01 -3.81
C GLU A 126 -5.73 -25.75 -3.99
N GLN A 127 -6.75 -25.58 -3.16
CA GLN A 127 -7.63 -24.42 -3.23
C GLN A 127 -6.92 -23.18 -2.67
N VAL A 128 -6.20 -23.32 -1.56
CA VAL A 128 -5.41 -22.22 -0.99
C VAL A 128 -4.28 -21.81 -1.93
N LYS A 129 -3.60 -22.77 -2.57
CA LYS A 129 -2.62 -22.50 -3.65
C LYS A 129 -3.23 -21.64 -4.76
N THR A 130 -4.41 -22.02 -5.24
CA THR A 130 -5.12 -21.26 -6.27
C THR A 130 -5.40 -19.82 -5.82
N TRP A 131 -5.78 -19.61 -4.56
CA TRP A 131 -5.99 -18.26 -4.02
C TRP A 131 -4.69 -17.47 -3.89
N ILE A 132 -3.58 -18.10 -3.49
CA ILE A 132 -2.25 -17.47 -3.40
C ILE A 132 -1.85 -16.92 -4.78
N VAL A 133 -1.89 -17.77 -5.81
CA VAL A 133 -1.55 -17.42 -7.19
C VAL A 133 -2.46 -16.30 -7.73
N ASN A 134 -3.77 -16.44 -7.51
CA ASN A 134 -4.75 -15.45 -7.95
C ASN A 134 -4.50 -14.10 -7.26
N HIS A 135 -4.23 -14.10 -5.96
CA HIS A 135 -3.96 -12.87 -5.22
C HIS A 135 -2.72 -12.15 -5.73
N VAL A 136 -1.60 -12.84 -5.93
CA VAL A 136 -0.36 -12.23 -6.46
C VAL A 136 -0.60 -11.65 -7.85
N THR A 137 -1.27 -12.40 -8.73
CA THR A 137 -1.63 -11.92 -10.08
C THR A 137 -2.50 -10.67 -10.03
N GLN A 138 -3.50 -10.65 -9.14
CA GLN A 138 -4.37 -9.50 -8.96
C GLN A 138 -3.61 -8.29 -8.41
N MET A 139 -2.68 -8.48 -7.47
CA MET A 139 -1.90 -7.39 -6.89
C MET A 139 -0.93 -6.79 -7.90
N ALA A 140 -0.30 -7.64 -8.74
CA ALA A 140 0.54 -7.19 -9.84
C ALA A 140 -0.25 -6.31 -10.81
N ARG A 141 -1.41 -6.80 -11.29
CA ARG A 141 -2.28 -6.04 -12.20
C ARG A 141 -2.81 -4.75 -11.57
N LEU A 142 -3.15 -4.78 -10.29
CA LEU A 142 -3.62 -3.61 -9.57
C LEU A 142 -2.54 -2.53 -9.52
N MET A 143 -1.31 -2.92 -9.19
CA MET A 143 -0.16 -2.02 -9.12
C MET A 143 0.21 -1.44 -10.50
N GLU A 144 0.28 -2.28 -11.53
CA GLU A 144 0.49 -1.85 -12.93
C GLU A 144 -0.59 -0.88 -13.40
N GLY A 145 -1.85 -1.13 -13.03
CA GLY A 145 -3.00 -0.28 -13.35
C GLY A 145 -3.08 1.01 -12.51
N GLY A 146 -2.13 1.27 -11.62
CA GLY A 146 -2.15 2.45 -10.73
C GLY A 146 -3.23 2.41 -9.67
N GLY A 147 -3.76 1.23 -9.33
CA GLY A 147 -4.64 1.01 -8.19
C GLY A 147 -3.88 0.62 -6.92
N GLY A 148 -4.51 0.86 -5.77
CA GLY A 148 -3.94 0.53 -4.47
C GLY A 148 -4.96 -0.10 -3.52
N ILE A 149 -4.44 -0.89 -2.59
CA ILE A 149 -5.18 -1.47 -1.45
C ILE A 149 -4.52 -0.99 -0.16
N ARG A 150 -5.34 -0.72 0.86
CA ARG A 150 -4.90 -0.22 2.17
C ARG A 150 -4.11 1.10 2.10
N LEU A 151 -4.53 2.04 1.25
CA LEU A 151 -3.93 3.39 1.23
C LEU A 151 -4.20 4.23 2.50
N TRP A 152 -4.80 3.64 3.53
CA TRP A 152 -4.92 4.23 4.86
C TRP A 152 -3.76 3.84 5.80
N ASP A 153 -2.98 2.82 5.40
CA ASP A 153 -1.80 2.32 6.11
C ASP A 153 -0.58 3.02 5.52
N ASP A 154 0.20 3.74 6.34
CA ASP A 154 1.25 4.66 5.90
C ASP A 154 2.30 3.93 5.04
N LEU A 155 2.64 2.69 5.42
CA LEU A 155 3.57 1.85 4.67
C LEU A 155 3.02 1.49 3.28
N PHE A 156 1.74 1.13 3.19
CA PHE A 156 1.12 0.71 1.93
C PHE A 156 0.87 1.90 1.00
N GLU A 157 0.53 3.07 1.56
CA GLU A 157 0.48 4.33 0.80
C GLU A 157 1.85 4.65 0.22
N LYS A 158 2.92 4.56 1.04
CA LYS A 158 4.30 4.81 0.59
C LYS A 158 4.77 3.79 -0.45
N ALA A 159 4.46 2.51 -0.28
CA ALA A 159 4.76 1.48 -1.28
C ALA A 159 4.07 1.77 -2.62
N PHE A 160 2.83 2.25 -2.59
CA PHE A 160 2.07 2.64 -3.77
C PHE A 160 2.64 3.91 -4.44
N GLU A 161 3.11 4.88 -3.67
CA GLU A 161 3.82 6.06 -4.17
C GLU A 161 5.03 5.65 -5.02
N TYR A 162 5.81 4.68 -4.55
CA TYR A 162 7.02 4.18 -5.21
C TYR A 162 6.81 3.08 -6.24
N ARG A 163 5.57 2.77 -6.63
CA ARG A 163 5.28 1.68 -7.59
C ARG A 163 6.03 1.77 -8.92
N HIS A 164 6.42 2.97 -9.36
CA HIS A 164 7.18 3.18 -10.61
C HIS A 164 8.70 3.05 -10.44
N MET A 165 9.17 2.93 -9.20
CA MET A 165 10.59 2.83 -8.83
C MET A 165 11.01 1.39 -8.50
N ASN A 166 10.10 0.44 -8.64
CA ASN A 166 10.34 -0.97 -8.39
C ASN A 166 9.66 -1.83 -9.46
N HIS A 167 10.05 -3.09 -9.49
CA HIS A 167 9.52 -4.10 -10.38
C HIS A 167 9.16 -5.36 -9.60
N LEU A 168 8.01 -5.93 -9.94
CA LEU A 168 7.52 -7.19 -9.40
C LEU A 168 7.46 -8.21 -10.55
N SER A 169 8.09 -9.36 -10.36
CA SER A 169 7.94 -10.52 -11.23
C SER A 169 7.60 -11.75 -10.39
N PHE A 170 6.88 -12.70 -10.97
CA PHE A 170 6.52 -13.92 -10.28
C PHE A 170 6.42 -15.10 -11.23
N THR A 171 6.56 -16.30 -10.68
CA THR A 171 6.42 -17.57 -11.39
C THR A 171 5.59 -18.50 -10.53
N GLU A 172 4.52 -19.04 -11.12
CA GLU A 172 3.73 -20.11 -10.51
C GLU A 172 4.57 -21.39 -10.50
N VAL A 173 4.52 -22.09 -9.37
CA VAL A 173 5.17 -23.39 -9.16
C VAL A 173 4.14 -24.37 -8.60
N ASP A 174 4.47 -25.66 -8.59
CA ASP A 174 3.49 -26.74 -8.36
C ASP A 174 2.65 -26.57 -7.09
N ASP A 175 3.21 -26.02 -6.02
CA ASP A 175 2.59 -25.83 -4.71
C ASP A 175 2.36 -24.35 -4.33
N GLY A 176 2.67 -23.39 -5.21
CA GLY A 176 2.62 -21.99 -4.83
C GLY A 176 3.15 -21.00 -5.86
N VAL A 177 3.76 -19.93 -5.37
CA VAL A 177 4.30 -18.84 -6.19
C VAL A 177 5.63 -18.35 -5.66
N GLN A 178 6.59 -18.18 -6.56
CA GLN A 178 7.84 -17.47 -6.30
C GLN A 178 7.72 -16.04 -6.83
N VAL A 179 8.11 -15.06 -6.01
CA VAL A 179 8.00 -13.64 -6.32
C VAL A 179 9.34 -12.95 -6.08
N THR A 180 9.77 -12.16 -7.06
CA THR A 180 10.90 -11.23 -6.94
C THR A 180 10.36 -9.80 -6.98
N HIS A 181 10.64 -9.02 -5.94
CA HIS A 181 10.25 -7.61 -5.84
C HIS A 181 11.49 -6.77 -5.57
N GLU A 182 11.89 -5.93 -6.51
CA GLU A 182 13.18 -5.23 -6.47
C GLU A 182 13.06 -3.77 -6.90
N ALA A 183 13.92 -2.90 -6.36
CA ALA A 183 14.07 -1.53 -6.83
C ALA A 183 14.68 -1.51 -8.24
N ASN A 184 14.14 -0.65 -9.11
CA ASN A 184 14.59 -0.54 -10.50
C ASN A 184 16.06 -0.13 -10.59
N SER A 185 16.74 -0.56 -11.65
CA SER A 185 18.19 -0.34 -11.81
C SER A 185 18.61 1.13 -11.97
N ASP A 186 17.68 2.02 -12.32
CA ASP A 186 17.86 3.47 -12.52
C ASP A 186 17.57 4.30 -11.26
N VAL A 187 17.08 3.67 -10.18
CA VAL A 187 16.86 4.30 -8.88
C VAL A 187 18.12 4.17 -8.03
N HIS A 188 18.63 5.29 -7.53
CA HIS A 188 19.95 5.38 -6.90
C HIS A 188 19.96 6.22 -5.61
N GLY A 189 21.07 6.14 -4.85
CA GLY A 189 21.26 6.94 -3.65
C GLY A 189 20.23 6.67 -2.55
N GLN A 190 19.89 7.72 -1.79
CA GLN A 190 18.93 7.64 -0.68
C GLN A 190 17.52 7.20 -1.14
N GLU A 191 17.15 7.52 -2.39
CA GLU A 191 15.90 7.05 -3.00
C GLU A 191 15.84 5.53 -3.05
N ARG A 192 16.92 4.91 -3.56
CA ARG A 192 17.04 3.45 -3.58
C ARG A 192 16.97 2.86 -2.19
N GLU A 193 17.69 3.43 -1.23
CA GLU A 193 17.71 2.93 0.15
C GLU A 193 16.31 2.88 0.78
N CYS A 194 15.51 3.92 0.57
CA CYS A 194 14.14 3.95 1.04
C CYS A 194 13.22 2.97 0.27
N VAL A 195 13.31 2.90 -1.07
CA VAL A 195 12.51 1.95 -1.86
C VAL A 195 12.77 0.52 -1.41
N VAL A 196 14.05 0.13 -1.28
CA VAL A 196 14.42 -1.21 -0.80
C VAL A 196 13.93 -1.44 0.63
N ALA A 197 14.04 -0.46 1.52
CA ALA A 197 13.54 -0.57 2.88
C ALA A 197 12.00 -0.75 2.92
N VAL A 198 11.25 -0.04 2.07
CA VAL A 198 9.79 -0.19 1.96
C VAL A 198 9.43 -1.58 1.44
N ILE A 199 10.16 -2.11 0.44
CA ILE A 199 9.98 -3.48 -0.06
C ILE A 199 10.21 -4.50 1.06
N HIS A 200 11.29 -4.33 1.83
CA HIS A 200 11.65 -5.22 2.94
C HIS A 200 10.62 -5.21 4.08
N GLU A 201 10.08 -4.04 4.40
CA GLU A 201 9.07 -3.88 5.45
C GLU A 201 7.72 -4.39 4.97
N HIS A 202 7.31 -4.09 3.74
CA HIS A 202 6.11 -4.65 3.14
C HIS A 202 6.13 -6.19 3.16
N ALA A 203 7.26 -6.81 2.79
CA ALA A 203 7.40 -8.27 2.85
C ALA A 203 7.29 -8.82 4.29
N SER A 204 7.74 -8.05 5.28
CA SER A 204 7.61 -8.38 6.71
C SER A 204 6.13 -8.37 7.12
N VAL A 205 5.41 -7.29 6.82
CA VAL A 205 3.99 -7.13 7.15
C VAL A 205 3.12 -8.19 6.46
N VAL A 206 3.41 -8.53 5.21
CA VAL A 206 2.70 -9.64 4.51
C VAL A 206 2.92 -10.97 5.23
N SER A 207 4.09 -11.19 5.83
CA SER A 207 4.34 -12.36 6.66
C SER A 207 3.55 -12.29 7.98
N GLU A 208 3.41 -11.10 8.56
CA GLU A 208 2.58 -10.89 9.76
C GLU A 208 1.07 -11.09 9.51
N PHE A 209 0.57 -10.86 8.29
CA PHE A 209 -0.80 -11.25 7.95
C PHE A 209 -1.02 -12.76 8.04
N ILE A 210 0.00 -13.57 7.76
CA ILE A 210 -0.08 -15.03 7.88
C ILE A 210 -0.05 -15.44 9.36
N THR A 211 0.76 -14.79 10.19
CA THR A 211 0.92 -15.15 11.61
C THR A 211 -0.22 -14.62 12.49
N ARG A 212 -0.61 -13.35 12.31
CA ARG A 212 -1.54 -12.60 13.18
C ARG A 212 -2.91 -12.35 12.55
N GLY A 213 -3.06 -12.52 11.23
CA GLY A 213 -4.34 -12.44 10.55
C GLY A 213 -4.97 -11.04 10.61
N MET A 214 -6.27 -11.00 10.92
CA MET A 214 -7.07 -9.76 10.88
C MET A 214 -6.63 -8.69 11.89
N GLU A 215 -5.98 -9.09 12.99
CA GLU A 215 -5.43 -8.12 13.96
C GLU A 215 -4.36 -7.24 13.29
N GLU A 216 -3.43 -7.87 12.57
CA GLU A 216 -2.43 -7.15 11.79
C GLU A 216 -3.08 -6.41 10.62
N ALA A 217 -4.15 -6.98 10.06
CA ALA A 217 -4.85 -6.34 8.96
C ALA A 217 -5.45 -4.96 9.32
N HIS A 218 -5.75 -4.73 10.60
CA HIS A 218 -6.27 -3.46 11.11
C HIS A 218 -5.19 -2.55 11.72
N SER A 219 -3.94 -2.97 11.70
CA SER A 219 -2.81 -2.17 12.20
C SER A 219 -2.27 -1.25 11.12
N ASN A 220 -1.76 -0.08 11.53
CA ASN A 220 -0.99 0.83 10.68
C ASN A 220 0.51 0.53 10.85
N HIS A 221 1.29 0.60 9.78
CA HIS A 221 2.71 0.30 9.78
C HIS A 221 3.52 1.54 9.43
N ALA A 222 4.54 1.82 10.25
CA ALA A 222 5.37 2.99 10.05
C ALA A 222 6.20 2.86 8.77
N VAL A 223 6.36 3.98 8.06
CA VAL A 223 7.31 4.08 6.95
C VAL A 223 8.74 3.91 7.49
N PRO A 224 9.62 3.15 6.80
CA PRO A 224 11.01 2.98 7.23
C PRO A 224 11.75 4.32 7.39
N LYS A 225 12.60 4.41 8.41
CA LYS A 225 13.34 5.66 8.75
C LYS A 225 14.27 6.13 7.63
N GLN A 226 14.69 5.22 6.76
CA GLN A 226 15.47 5.49 5.55
C GLN A 226 14.76 6.48 4.62
N CYS A 227 13.43 6.55 4.69
CA CYS A 227 12.60 7.46 3.90
C CYS A 227 12.45 8.85 4.54
N SER A 228 12.85 9.04 5.79
CA SER A 228 12.77 10.34 6.48
C SER A 228 13.95 11.26 6.17
N ALA A 229 14.94 10.78 5.42
CA ALA A 229 16.13 11.53 5.03
C ALA A 229 15.99 12.23 3.66
N MET A 230 14.79 12.22 3.08
CA MET A 230 14.46 12.82 1.77
C MET A 230 13.89 14.22 1.90
#